data_AF-A0A831TMR0-F1
#
_entry.id   AF-A0A831TMR0-F1
#
_cell.length_a   1.000
_cell.length_b   1.000
_cell.length_c   1.000
_cell.angle_alpha   90.00
_cell.angle_beta   90.00
_cell.angle_gamma   90.00
#
_symmetry.space_group_name_H-M   'P 1'
#
loop_
_entity.id
_entity.type
_entity.pdbx_description
1 polymer ?
#
loop_
_entity_poly.entity_id
_entity_poly.type
_entity_poly.pdbx_seq_one_letter_code
_entity_poly.pdbx_strand_id
1 'polypeptide(L)'
;MSQVESTDGPGRNGIPAPTVFWHDPNRRRDEVRWLEPPLDLEDGSGDGNRAEALLTELRRVLPGLPLTTWRLLWKYYTLARAATHELLALERECRHALAARNRVAEQRRAEIEAELRQLKEQRQSVEQELNEALPQFAEAAARAGIECEPDPEKVQHALYDAAPTIDELAGRYGIGPATDGKQSPLHRVLAALFSILAPIVSGFVLALCLGTLVGILSLTDLQRNDRIGSLLLAAGLGSVIVYLLGEIMAAAVLTLARASEPSPAEAAGAPRFRLASGMGLAMLLFAFGLGVAEVTAEGLGIRELHLQRLEELRRLGMAADVRPLPMWAYLILGTLVSGPYLAYKAITAWGAAELRAREAWLLHHQRHWVEQRRATEEFRAAIAWAHRCHRLKSHRTELEARIQTLQAQHDALQPVTELDAEAKARLDQARLAAVGERHQLDLAIDEIVDAYEALPTADGQKRPVIADAFRPRLVPGSGRPEGAGGPRVAPPSEPPPAV
;
A
#
# COMPACT_ATOMS: atom_id res chain seq x y z
N MET A 1 -18.29 6.11 -14.78
CA MET A 1 -19.47 6.89 -15.22
C MET A 1 -19.18 8.36 -14.98
N SER A 2 -18.84 9.12 -16.00
CA SER A 2 -18.97 10.57 -15.98
C SER A 2 -19.18 11.02 -17.42
N GLN A 3 -20.42 11.38 -17.69
CA GLN A 3 -20.87 12.06 -18.90
C GLN A 3 -20.14 13.39 -19.01
N VAL A 4 -19.60 13.69 -20.19
CA VAL A 4 -19.22 15.06 -20.55
C VAL A 4 -20.40 15.64 -21.33
N GLU A 5 -21.01 16.64 -20.72
CA GLU A 5 -22.09 17.44 -21.28
C GLU A 5 -21.64 18.15 -22.55
N SER A 6 -22.33 17.80 -23.63
CA SER A 6 -22.51 18.64 -24.81
C SER A 6 -23.30 19.89 -24.44
N THR A 7 -22.79 21.06 -24.77
CA THR A 7 -23.57 22.30 -24.87
C THR A 7 -23.32 22.97 -26.21
N ASP A 8 -24.39 23.12 -26.98
CA ASP A 8 -24.47 23.74 -28.30
C ASP A 8 -24.72 25.26 -28.26
N GLY A 9 -24.02 26.01 -29.12
CA GLY A 9 -24.51 27.16 -29.91
C GLY A 9 -24.59 28.58 -29.29
N PRO A 10 -24.70 29.68 -30.09
CA PRO A 10 -25.03 29.72 -31.52
C PRO A 10 -24.18 30.68 -32.42
N GLY A 11 -24.14 30.39 -33.73
CA GLY A 11 -24.31 31.40 -34.78
C GLY A 11 -23.08 32.07 -35.42
N ARG A 12 -22.53 31.46 -36.46
CA ARG A 12 -22.39 32.10 -37.79
C ARG A 12 -22.08 31.05 -38.84
N ASN A 13 -22.90 31.05 -39.89
CA ASN A 13 -22.84 30.17 -41.05
C ASN A 13 -21.41 29.94 -41.56
N GLY A 14 -20.78 28.86 -41.09
CA GLY A 14 -19.62 28.26 -41.73
C GLY A 14 -20.10 27.04 -42.47
N ILE A 15 -20.75 27.24 -43.62
CA ILE A 15 -20.81 26.20 -44.65
C ILE A 15 -19.37 25.67 -44.74
N PRO A 16 -19.08 24.36 -44.52
CA PRO A 16 -17.74 23.86 -44.78
C PRO A 16 -17.43 24.29 -46.21
N ALA A 17 -16.44 25.18 -46.36
CA ALA A 17 -16.06 25.68 -47.68
C ALA A 17 -15.93 24.44 -48.56
N PRO A 18 -16.73 24.32 -49.63
CA PRO A 18 -16.76 23.09 -50.40
C PRO A 18 -15.32 22.82 -50.84
N THR A 19 -14.74 21.73 -50.37
CA THR A 19 -13.49 21.22 -50.90
C THR A 19 -13.75 20.98 -52.37
N VAL A 20 -13.19 21.85 -53.21
CA VAL A 20 -13.43 21.84 -54.65
C VAL A 20 -12.51 20.81 -55.28
N PHE A 21 -12.67 19.55 -54.89
CA PHE A 21 -12.17 18.48 -55.73
C PHE A 21 -13.07 18.45 -56.96
N TRP A 22 -12.58 19.07 -58.04
CA TRP A 22 -13.25 19.30 -59.33
C TRP A 22 -13.51 18.01 -60.14
N HIS A 23 -13.93 16.95 -59.47
CA HIS A 23 -14.48 15.76 -60.08
C HIS A 23 -15.73 15.33 -59.32
N ASP A 24 -16.89 15.51 -59.95
CA ASP A 24 -18.09 14.73 -59.63
C ASP A 24 -17.84 13.29 -60.11
N PRO A 25 -17.66 12.30 -59.20
CA PRO A 25 -17.29 10.94 -59.59
C PRO A 25 -18.43 10.19 -60.31
N ASN A 26 -19.62 10.79 -60.48
CA ASN A 26 -20.81 10.13 -61.02
C ASN A 26 -21.32 10.65 -62.38
N ARG A 27 -20.57 11.46 -63.14
CA ARG A 27 -21.08 12.00 -64.42
C ARG A 27 -20.41 11.43 -65.68
N ARG A 28 -21.29 10.98 -66.60
CA ARG A 28 -20.97 10.44 -67.93
C ARG A 28 -20.26 11.49 -68.80
N ARG A 29 -19.33 11.00 -69.64
CA ARG A 29 -18.28 11.71 -70.38
C ARG A 29 -18.69 12.73 -71.45
N ASP A 30 -19.97 13.05 -71.67
CA ASP A 30 -20.39 13.66 -72.95
C ASP A 30 -20.99 15.09 -72.89
N GLU A 31 -20.88 15.82 -71.77
CA GLU A 31 -21.21 17.25 -71.74
C GLU A 31 -20.04 18.09 -71.20
N VAL A 32 -19.32 18.75 -72.10
CA VAL A 32 -18.29 19.75 -71.75
C VAL A 32 -18.97 21.00 -71.20
N ARG A 33 -19.30 21.00 -69.92
CA ARG A 33 -19.56 22.25 -69.18
C ARG A 33 -18.22 22.90 -68.84
N TRP A 34 -18.04 24.12 -69.34
CA TRP A 34 -16.97 25.04 -68.92
C TRP A 34 -17.23 25.43 -67.47
N LEU A 35 -16.66 24.67 -66.53
CA LEU A 35 -16.46 25.17 -65.17
C LEU A 35 -15.19 26.01 -65.22
N GLU A 36 -15.36 27.29 -65.55
CA GLU A 36 -14.33 28.29 -65.33
C GLU A 36 -14.12 28.39 -63.81
N PRO A 37 -12.90 28.13 -63.30
CA PRO A 37 -12.60 28.45 -61.91
C PRO A 37 -12.84 29.95 -61.71
N PRO A 38 -13.39 30.38 -60.55
CA PRO A 38 -13.41 31.79 -60.23
C PRO A 38 -11.94 32.23 -60.14
N LEU A 39 -11.48 32.93 -61.18
CA LEU A 39 -10.33 33.79 -61.02
C LEU A 39 -10.83 34.90 -60.10
N ASP A 40 -10.36 34.93 -58.86
CA ASP A 40 -10.41 36.14 -58.04
C ASP A 40 -9.49 37.17 -58.71
N LEU A 41 -9.95 37.73 -59.81
CA LEU A 41 -9.59 39.05 -60.28
C LEU A 41 -10.72 39.92 -59.75
N GLU A 42 -10.40 40.74 -58.75
CA GLU A 42 -11.30 41.77 -58.22
C GLU A 42 -11.92 42.54 -59.40
N ASP A 43 -13.17 42.21 -59.73
CA ASP A 43 -14.19 43.03 -60.41
C ASP A 43 -15.20 42.10 -61.10
N GLY A 44 -16.36 41.90 -60.46
CA GLY A 44 -17.44 41.02 -60.89
C GLY A 44 -18.19 41.46 -62.15
N SER A 45 -17.51 41.55 -63.30
CA SER A 45 -18.14 41.83 -64.58
C SER A 45 -17.58 40.99 -65.74
N GLY A 46 -18.36 40.02 -66.21
CA GLY A 46 -18.35 39.55 -67.61
C GLY A 46 -17.14 38.73 -68.08
N ASP A 47 -16.83 37.62 -67.40
CA ASP A 47 -15.62 36.83 -67.68
C ASP A 47 -15.62 36.04 -69.00
N GLY A 48 -16.75 35.47 -69.42
CA GLY A 48 -16.80 34.65 -70.65
C GLY A 48 -16.42 35.42 -71.92
N ASN A 49 -16.79 36.71 -72.01
CA ASN A 49 -16.52 37.54 -73.19
C ASN A 49 -15.07 38.05 -73.26
N ARG A 50 -14.39 38.22 -72.12
CA ARG A 50 -12.98 38.65 -72.06
C ARG A 50 -12.02 37.49 -72.36
N ALA A 51 -12.31 36.30 -71.85
CA ALA A 51 -11.55 35.10 -72.18
C ALA A 51 -11.66 34.78 -73.68
N GLU A 52 -12.87 34.85 -74.27
CA GLU A 52 -13.04 34.67 -75.72
C GLU A 52 -12.33 35.74 -76.55
N ALA A 53 -12.34 37.01 -76.12
CA ALA A 53 -11.61 38.08 -76.80
C ALA A 53 -10.09 37.85 -76.78
N LEU A 54 -9.53 37.45 -75.63
CA LEU A 54 -8.11 37.12 -75.48
C LEU A 54 -7.70 35.89 -76.31
N LEU A 55 -8.53 34.84 -76.32
CA LEU A 55 -8.30 33.65 -77.16
C LEU A 55 -8.37 33.99 -78.66
N THR A 56 -9.23 34.94 -79.02
CA THR A 56 -9.35 35.45 -80.40
C THR A 56 -8.16 36.32 -80.79
N GLU A 57 -7.57 37.09 -79.88
CA GLU A 57 -6.32 37.83 -80.11
C GLU A 57 -5.10 36.91 -80.19
N LEU A 58 -4.98 35.92 -79.31
CA LEU A 58 -3.89 34.93 -79.35
C LEU A 58 -3.87 34.13 -80.66
N ARG A 59 -5.06 33.86 -81.22
CA ARG A 59 -5.21 33.27 -82.56
C ARG A 59 -4.60 34.14 -83.66
N ARG A 60 -4.60 35.47 -83.52
CA ARG A 60 -3.96 36.37 -84.51
C ARG A 60 -2.44 36.32 -84.42
N VAL A 61 -1.89 36.02 -83.24
CA VAL A 61 -0.44 35.91 -83.00
C VAL A 61 0.13 34.57 -83.51
N LEU A 62 -0.68 33.49 -83.46
CA LEU A 62 -0.28 32.15 -83.91
C LEU A 62 -1.29 31.57 -84.92
N PRO A 63 -1.21 31.98 -86.21
CA PRO A 63 -2.12 31.51 -87.24
C PRO A 63 -1.87 30.03 -87.55
N GLY A 64 -2.90 29.18 -87.43
CA GLY A 64 -2.85 27.76 -87.82
C GLY A 64 -3.42 26.76 -86.81
N LEU A 65 -3.58 27.15 -85.54
CA LEU A 65 -4.12 26.27 -84.49
C LEU A 65 -5.66 26.36 -84.39
N PRO A 66 -6.39 25.25 -84.20
CA PRO A 66 -7.84 25.25 -83.96
C PRO A 66 -8.22 26.01 -82.67
N LEU A 67 -9.37 26.68 -82.67
CA LEU A 67 -9.89 27.38 -81.48
C LEU A 67 -10.14 26.41 -80.30
N THR A 68 -10.51 25.16 -80.60
CA THR A 68 -10.69 24.09 -79.62
C THR A 68 -9.41 23.82 -78.82
N THR A 69 -8.25 23.90 -79.46
CA THR A 69 -6.93 23.71 -78.85
C THR A 69 -6.59 24.82 -77.86
N TRP A 70 -6.85 26.08 -78.23
CA TRP A 70 -6.66 27.22 -77.33
C TRP A 70 -7.58 27.18 -76.11
N ARG A 71 -8.84 26.75 -76.31
CA ARG A 71 -9.78 26.59 -75.20
C ARG A 71 -9.40 25.44 -74.26
N LEU A 72 -8.85 24.35 -74.77
CA LEU A 72 -8.29 23.25 -73.97
C LEU A 72 -7.10 23.74 -73.13
N LEU A 73 -6.17 24.49 -73.74
CA LEU A 73 -5.02 25.06 -73.04
C LEU A 73 -5.44 26.02 -71.93
N TRP A 74 -6.42 26.88 -72.20
CA TRP A 74 -6.99 27.78 -71.19
C TRP A 74 -7.61 27.00 -70.02
N LYS A 75 -8.34 25.92 -70.30
CA LYS A 75 -8.92 25.04 -69.28
C LYS A 75 -7.84 24.40 -68.41
N TYR A 76 -6.79 23.81 -68.98
CA TYR A 76 -5.70 23.21 -68.18
C TYR A 76 -4.92 24.27 -67.40
N TYR A 77 -4.76 25.46 -67.96
CA TYR A 77 -4.10 26.57 -67.28
C TYR A 77 -4.87 27.05 -66.06
N THR A 78 -6.19 27.22 -66.17
CA THR A 78 -7.03 27.64 -65.05
C THR A 78 -7.16 26.55 -63.98
N LEU A 79 -7.26 25.27 -64.37
CA LEU A 79 -7.26 24.14 -63.42
C LEU A 79 -5.94 24.03 -62.66
N ALA A 80 -4.79 24.09 -63.34
CA ALA A 80 -3.48 24.06 -62.70
C ALA A 80 -3.28 25.26 -61.75
N ARG A 81 -3.77 26.44 -62.13
CA ARG A 81 -3.72 27.64 -61.30
C ARG A 81 -4.62 27.51 -60.07
N ALA A 82 -5.85 27.05 -60.22
CA ALA A 82 -6.79 26.82 -59.11
C ALA A 82 -6.23 25.81 -58.10
N ALA A 83 -5.76 24.66 -58.57
CA ALA A 83 -5.15 23.62 -57.72
C ALA A 83 -3.91 24.13 -56.96
N THR A 84 -3.11 24.99 -57.59
CA THR A 84 -1.94 25.62 -56.93
C THR A 84 -2.37 26.63 -55.85
N HIS A 85 -3.40 27.44 -56.12
CA HIS A 85 -3.92 28.39 -55.13
C HIS A 85 -4.55 27.68 -53.92
N GLU A 86 -5.28 26.59 -54.13
CA GLU A 86 -5.85 25.76 -53.07
C GLU A 86 -4.77 25.12 -52.21
N LEU A 87 -3.71 24.57 -52.82
CA LEU A 87 -2.56 24.04 -52.09
C LEU A 87 -1.93 25.12 -51.21
N LEU A 88 -1.71 26.32 -51.73
CA LEU A 88 -1.13 27.44 -50.97
C LEU A 88 -2.05 27.91 -49.84
N ALA A 89 -3.37 27.90 -50.04
CA ALA A 89 -4.34 28.22 -49.00
C ALA A 89 -4.30 27.19 -47.87
N LEU A 90 -4.34 25.89 -48.21
CA LEU A 90 -4.28 24.80 -47.24
C LEU A 90 -2.96 24.77 -46.46
N GLU A 91 -1.84 25.07 -47.12
CA GLU A 91 -0.54 25.20 -46.45
C GLU A 91 -0.52 26.35 -45.44
N ARG A 92 -1.17 27.47 -45.73
CA ARG A 92 -1.30 28.59 -44.78
C ARG A 92 -2.17 28.21 -43.60
N GLU A 93 -3.32 27.58 -43.84
CA GLU A 93 -4.21 27.09 -42.78
C GLU A 93 -3.50 26.11 -41.86
N CYS A 94 -2.77 25.14 -42.41
CA CYS A 94 -1.98 24.18 -41.65
C CYS A 94 -0.89 24.87 -40.80
N ARG A 95 -0.17 25.84 -41.37
CA ARG A 95 0.82 26.65 -40.65
C ARG A 95 0.19 27.45 -39.51
N HIS A 96 -0.97 28.07 -39.74
CA HIS A 96 -1.69 28.82 -38.71
C HIS A 96 -2.22 27.91 -37.60
N ALA A 97 -2.74 26.73 -37.93
CA ALA A 97 -3.22 25.75 -36.96
C ALA A 97 -2.07 25.23 -36.06
N LEU A 98 -0.92 24.90 -36.65
CA LEU A 98 0.28 24.52 -35.90
C LEU A 98 0.77 25.66 -34.99
N ALA A 99 0.84 26.88 -35.52
CA ALA A 99 1.25 28.05 -34.74
C ALA A 99 0.29 28.32 -33.56
N ALA A 100 -1.02 28.14 -33.75
CA ALA A 100 -2.01 28.28 -32.68
C ALA A 100 -1.81 27.23 -31.58
N ARG A 101 -1.59 25.95 -31.95
CA ARG A 101 -1.31 24.87 -30.99
C ARG A 101 -0.02 25.10 -30.22
N ASN A 102 1.04 25.54 -30.90
CA ASN A 102 2.31 25.83 -30.25
C ASN A 102 2.19 26.99 -29.27
N ARG A 103 1.40 28.03 -29.57
CA ARG A 103 1.12 29.12 -28.61
C ARG A 103 0.43 28.62 -27.34
N VAL A 104 -0.55 27.73 -27.46
CA VAL A 104 -1.24 27.14 -26.30
C VAL A 104 -0.26 26.28 -25.48
N ALA A 105 0.58 25.48 -26.15
CA ALA A 105 1.60 24.69 -25.47
C ALA A 105 2.64 25.58 -24.76
N GLU A 106 3.07 26.67 -25.37
CA GLU A 106 3.99 27.66 -24.78
C GLU A 106 3.38 28.36 -23.56
N GLN A 107 2.12 28.79 -23.63
CA GLN A 107 1.40 29.35 -22.49
C GLN A 107 1.35 28.35 -21.34
N ARG A 108 0.99 27.10 -21.63
CA ARG A 108 0.91 26.05 -20.63
C ARG A 108 2.26 25.72 -19.99
N ARG A 109 3.33 25.72 -20.79
CA ARG A 109 4.71 25.58 -20.29
C ARG A 109 5.09 26.72 -19.35
N ALA A 110 4.79 27.96 -19.72
CA ALA A 110 5.08 29.13 -18.89
C ALA A 110 4.31 29.10 -17.56
N GLU A 111 3.04 28.68 -17.57
CA GLU A 111 2.24 28.43 -16.36
C GLU A 111 2.91 27.39 -15.45
N ILE A 112 3.25 26.23 -16.00
CA ILE A 112 3.89 25.14 -15.24
C ILE A 112 5.27 25.58 -14.71
N GLU A 113 6.05 26.35 -15.47
CA GLU A 113 7.33 26.89 -15.00
C GLU A 113 7.18 27.90 -13.86
N ALA A 114 6.10 28.68 -13.85
CA ALA A 114 5.78 29.57 -12.73
C ALA A 114 5.41 28.76 -11.47
N GLU A 115 4.55 27.76 -11.62
CA GLU A 115 4.18 26.85 -10.52
C GLU A 115 5.39 26.08 -9.97
N LEU A 116 6.26 25.57 -10.85
CA LEU A 116 7.48 24.87 -10.47
C LEU A 116 8.44 25.77 -9.69
N ARG A 117 8.57 27.05 -10.06
CA ARG A 117 9.37 28.02 -9.29
C ARG A 117 8.80 28.21 -7.90
N GLN A 118 7.50 28.45 -7.79
CA GLN A 118 6.83 28.64 -6.50
C GLN A 118 6.97 27.41 -5.59
N LEU A 119 6.78 26.19 -6.12
CA LEU A 119 6.93 24.96 -5.36
C LEU A 119 8.38 24.71 -4.93
N LYS A 120 9.37 25.05 -5.76
CA LYS A 120 10.79 24.95 -5.40
C LYS A 120 11.16 25.93 -4.29
N GLU A 121 10.65 27.16 -4.34
CA GLU A 121 10.84 28.15 -3.28
C GLU A 121 10.21 27.69 -1.96
N GLN A 122 8.97 27.17 -2.01
CA GLN A 122 8.33 26.57 -0.84
C GLN A 122 9.13 25.40 -0.28
N ARG A 123 9.65 24.51 -1.14
CA ARG A 123 10.50 23.39 -0.71
C ARG A 123 11.77 23.90 0.00
N GLN A 124 12.43 24.93 -0.54
CA GLN A 124 13.60 25.53 0.08
C GLN A 124 13.28 26.15 1.45
N SER A 125 12.15 26.85 1.58
CA SER A 125 11.67 27.38 2.87
C SER A 125 11.47 26.27 3.90
N VAL A 126 10.79 25.18 3.51
CA VAL A 126 10.54 24.02 4.39
C VAL A 126 11.84 23.32 4.77
N GLU A 127 12.80 23.25 3.84
CA GLU A 127 14.12 22.68 4.09
C GLU A 127 14.94 23.53 5.07
N GLN A 128 14.86 24.85 4.96
CA GLN A 128 15.47 25.78 5.94
C GLN A 128 14.84 25.61 7.32
N GLU A 129 13.50 25.61 7.42
CA GLU A 129 12.80 25.38 8.69
C GLU A 129 13.14 24.01 9.30
N LEU A 130 13.32 22.98 8.47
CA LEU A 130 13.72 21.66 8.93
C LEU A 130 15.15 21.69 9.48
N ASN A 131 16.09 22.35 8.80
CA ASN A 131 17.47 22.50 9.24
C ASN A 131 17.58 23.28 10.56
N GLU A 132 16.65 24.20 10.84
CA GLU A 132 16.54 24.89 12.12
C GLU A 132 15.87 24.04 13.21
N ALA A 133 14.88 23.22 12.86
CA ALA A 133 14.14 22.39 13.80
C ALA A 133 14.92 21.15 14.28
N LEU A 134 15.74 20.55 13.42
CA LEU A 134 16.56 19.38 13.75
C LEU A 134 17.51 19.57 14.95
N PRO A 135 18.31 20.65 15.05
CA PRO A 135 19.16 20.87 16.22
C PRO A 135 18.34 21.15 17.49
N GLN A 136 17.19 21.82 17.37
CA GLN A 136 16.30 22.07 18.52
C GLN A 136 15.68 20.77 19.04
N PHE A 137 15.33 19.85 18.14
CA PHE A 137 14.95 18.49 18.51
C PHE A 137 16.09 17.77 19.23
N ALA A 138 17.31 17.78 18.68
CA ALA A 138 18.45 17.09 19.27
C ALA A 138 18.75 17.60 20.70
N GLU A 139 18.69 18.90 20.92
CA GLU A 139 18.87 19.50 22.25
C GLU A 139 17.72 19.13 23.22
N ALA A 140 16.48 19.12 22.75
CA ALA A 140 15.34 18.72 23.57
C ALA A 140 15.38 17.21 23.91
N ALA A 141 15.75 16.37 22.95
CA ALA A 141 15.91 14.93 23.12
C ALA A 141 17.05 14.61 24.10
N ALA A 142 18.19 15.30 23.99
CA ALA A 142 19.31 15.16 24.92
C ALA A 142 18.92 15.57 26.35
N ARG A 143 18.17 16.68 26.52
CA ARG A 143 17.63 17.08 27.83
C ARG A 143 16.66 16.05 28.41
N ALA A 144 15.82 15.46 27.57
CA ALA A 144 14.93 14.37 27.98
C ALA A 144 15.68 13.04 28.25
N GLY A 145 16.96 12.93 27.89
CA GLY A 145 17.77 11.72 28.02
C GLY A 145 17.41 10.64 27.00
N ILE A 146 16.99 11.04 25.80
CA ILE A 146 16.50 10.14 24.75
C ILE A 146 17.37 10.29 23.50
N GLU A 147 17.90 9.17 23.01
CA GLU A 147 18.65 9.10 21.76
C GLU A 147 17.79 8.41 20.70
N CYS A 148 17.15 9.18 19.82
CA CYS A 148 16.35 8.64 18.73
C CYS A 148 16.24 9.62 17.56
N GLU A 149 15.74 9.12 16.43
CA GLU A 149 15.40 9.96 15.28
C GLU A 149 14.18 10.87 15.57
N PRO A 150 14.07 12.03 14.90
CA PRO A 150 12.96 12.98 15.08
C PRO A 150 11.67 12.45 14.47
N ASP A 151 11.04 11.52 15.18
CA ASP A 151 9.77 10.88 14.88
C ASP A 151 9.00 10.68 16.20
N PRO A 152 7.76 11.18 16.31
CA PRO A 152 7.00 11.09 17.56
C PRO A 152 6.80 9.65 18.07
N GLU A 153 6.65 8.66 17.18
CA GLU A 153 6.49 7.27 17.60
C GLU A 153 7.79 6.71 18.17
N LYS A 154 8.92 7.00 17.52
CA LYS A 154 10.24 6.58 17.98
C LYS A 154 10.63 7.22 19.32
N VAL A 155 10.29 8.49 19.53
CA VAL A 155 10.49 9.17 20.81
C VAL A 155 9.70 8.51 21.93
N GLN A 156 8.45 8.09 21.66
CA GLN A 156 7.65 7.36 22.64
C GLN A 156 8.20 5.96 22.93
N HIS A 157 8.67 5.25 21.91
CA HIS A 157 9.31 3.94 22.07
C HIS A 157 10.60 4.03 22.88
N ALA A 158 11.44 5.02 22.58
CA ALA A 158 12.69 5.21 23.30
C ALA A 158 12.47 5.55 24.79
N LEU A 159 11.33 6.15 25.16
CA LEU A 159 10.95 6.31 26.57
C LEU A 159 10.65 4.96 27.25
N TYR A 160 10.01 4.02 26.55
CA TYR A 160 9.77 2.68 27.09
C TYR A 160 11.07 1.87 27.18
N ASP A 161 11.99 2.03 26.23
CA ASP A 161 13.30 1.37 26.26
C ASP A 161 14.19 1.93 27.38
N ALA A 162 14.05 3.22 27.69
CA ALA A 162 14.71 3.86 28.82
C ALA A 162 14.04 3.53 30.18
N ALA A 163 12.88 2.88 30.19
CA ALA A 163 12.22 2.51 31.43
C ALA A 163 13.03 1.43 32.16
N PRO A 164 13.19 1.54 33.50
CA PRO A 164 13.96 0.56 34.25
C PRO A 164 13.31 -0.82 34.13
N THR A 165 14.14 -1.86 34.05
CA THR A 165 13.65 -3.25 34.01
C THR A 165 12.97 -3.62 35.34
N ILE A 166 12.12 -4.65 35.31
CA ILE A 166 11.41 -5.14 36.51
C ILE A 166 12.40 -5.53 37.61
N ASP A 167 13.51 -6.18 37.24
CA ASP A 167 14.53 -6.61 38.20
C ASP A 167 15.35 -5.42 38.75
N GLU A 168 15.62 -4.38 37.95
CA GLU A 168 16.22 -3.14 38.45
C GLU A 168 15.30 -2.40 39.42
N LEU A 169 14.00 -2.34 39.12
CA LEU A 169 12.99 -1.79 40.03
C LEU A 169 12.95 -2.60 41.33
N ALA A 170 12.95 -3.94 41.24
CA ALA A 170 12.98 -4.81 42.41
C ALA A 170 14.22 -4.51 43.28
N GLY A 171 15.40 -4.37 42.66
CA GLY A 171 16.63 -3.99 43.36
C GLY A 171 16.56 -2.62 44.03
N ARG A 172 15.96 -1.61 43.38
CA ARG A 172 15.79 -0.26 43.93
C ARG A 172 14.87 -0.23 45.16
N TYR A 173 13.82 -1.04 45.16
CA TYR A 173 12.86 -1.12 46.27
C TYR A 173 13.21 -2.17 47.32
N GLY A 174 14.34 -2.87 47.18
CA GLY A 174 14.76 -3.92 48.12
C GLY A 174 13.84 -5.16 48.10
N ILE A 175 13.12 -5.37 47.00
CA ILE A 175 12.23 -6.51 46.81
C ILE A 175 13.01 -7.62 46.11
N GLY A 176 12.75 -8.88 46.46
CA GLY A 176 13.33 -10.02 45.74
C GLY A 176 12.97 -9.99 44.25
N PRO A 177 13.79 -10.61 43.37
CA PRO A 177 13.52 -10.63 41.94
C PRO A 177 12.14 -11.22 41.66
N ALA A 178 11.43 -10.62 40.70
CA ALA A 178 10.09 -11.04 40.32
C ALA A 178 10.14 -12.33 39.50
N THR A 179 11.23 -12.52 38.76
CA THR A 179 11.50 -13.75 38.03
C THR A 179 11.96 -14.85 39.00
N ASP A 180 11.46 -16.08 38.78
CA ASP A 180 11.83 -17.33 39.47
C ASP A 180 13.32 -17.74 39.32
N GLY A 181 14.19 -16.81 38.92
CA GLY A 181 15.51 -16.98 38.36
C GLY A 181 16.55 -17.69 39.23
N LYS A 182 16.19 -18.14 40.45
CA LYS A 182 17.07 -18.93 41.32
C LYS A 182 16.37 -20.08 42.06
N GLN A 183 15.28 -20.64 41.54
CA GLN A 183 14.85 -21.96 42.02
C GLN A 183 15.87 -23.02 41.58
N SER A 184 16.61 -23.57 42.54
CA SER A 184 17.60 -24.62 42.28
C SER A 184 16.94 -25.78 41.52
N PRO A 185 17.66 -26.43 40.59
CA PRO A 185 17.10 -27.56 39.82
C PRO A 185 16.61 -28.67 40.75
N LEU A 186 17.26 -28.85 41.90
CA LEU A 186 16.84 -29.78 42.95
C LEU A 186 15.47 -29.40 43.53
N HIS A 187 15.22 -28.13 43.82
CA HIS A 187 13.91 -27.69 44.32
C HIS A 187 12.79 -27.96 43.33
N ARG A 188 13.02 -27.74 42.03
CA ARG A 188 12.05 -28.07 40.97
C ARG A 188 11.76 -29.57 40.89
N VAL A 189 12.80 -30.40 40.96
CA VAL A 189 12.64 -31.87 40.95
C VAL A 189 11.90 -32.33 42.21
N LEU A 190 12.24 -31.81 43.38
CA LEU A 190 11.59 -32.15 44.64
C LEU A 190 10.12 -31.71 44.64
N ALA A 191 9.83 -30.50 44.15
CA ALA A 191 8.47 -29.97 44.02
C ALA A 191 7.61 -30.80 43.06
N ALA A 192 8.18 -31.22 41.92
CA ALA A 192 7.54 -32.12 40.98
C ALA A 192 7.27 -33.49 41.64
N LEU A 193 8.25 -34.07 42.32
CA LEU A 193 8.10 -35.33 43.03
C LEU A 193 7.02 -35.26 44.10
N PHE A 194 6.99 -34.21 44.93
CA PHE A 194 5.96 -34.00 45.95
C PHE A 194 4.57 -33.79 45.34
N SER A 195 4.46 -33.11 44.21
CA SER A 195 3.17 -32.88 43.55
C SER A 195 2.52 -34.15 42.99
N ILE A 196 3.30 -35.19 42.67
CA ILE A 196 2.82 -36.44 42.09
C ILE A 196 2.76 -37.55 43.15
N LEU A 197 3.84 -37.73 43.91
CA LEU A 197 3.99 -38.85 44.84
C LEU A 197 3.18 -38.65 46.12
N ALA A 198 3.08 -37.42 46.63
CA ALA A 198 2.36 -37.17 47.89
C ALA A 198 0.84 -37.44 47.77
N PRO A 199 0.14 -37.02 46.70
CA PRO A 199 -1.25 -37.43 46.48
C PRO A 199 -1.43 -38.93 46.34
N ILE A 200 -0.48 -39.63 45.71
CA ILE A 200 -0.56 -41.08 45.53
C ILE A 200 -0.44 -41.80 46.88
N VAL A 201 0.55 -41.43 47.69
CA VAL A 201 0.80 -42.06 48.99
C VAL A 201 -0.30 -41.70 49.99
N SER A 202 -0.65 -40.42 50.13
CA SER A 202 -1.73 -39.99 51.02
C SER A 202 -3.07 -40.53 50.54
N GLY A 203 -3.34 -40.51 49.24
CA GLY A 203 -4.56 -41.04 48.64
C GLY A 203 -4.72 -42.54 48.84
N PHE A 204 -3.63 -43.30 48.77
CA PHE A 204 -3.64 -44.71 49.11
C PHE A 204 -4.03 -44.94 50.57
N VAL A 205 -3.40 -44.21 51.50
CA VAL A 205 -3.70 -44.34 52.94
C VAL A 205 -5.12 -43.89 53.25
N LEU A 206 -5.59 -42.80 52.66
CA LEU A 206 -6.96 -42.31 52.77
C LEU A 206 -7.96 -43.36 52.27
N ALA A 207 -7.68 -43.97 51.12
CA ALA A 207 -8.53 -45.02 50.54
C ALA A 207 -8.62 -46.26 51.42
N LEU A 208 -7.50 -46.66 52.04
CA LEU A 208 -7.48 -47.73 53.04
C LEU A 208 -8.34 -47.35 54.25
N CYS A 209 -8.18 -46.14 54.78
CA CYS A 209 -8.93 -45.66 55.94
C CYS A 209 -10.43 -45.59 55.65
N LEU A 210 -10.85 -44.97 54.54
CA LEU A 210 -12.24 -44.91 54.10
C LEU A 210 -12.81 -46.30 53.80
N GLY A 211 -12.07 -47.15 53.09
CA GLY A 211 -12.49 -48.51 52.78
C GLY A 211 -12.72 -49.35 54.03
N THR A 212 -11.89 -49.16 55.08
CA THR A 212 -12.08 -49.82 56.38
C THR A 212 -13.26 -49.24 57.15
N LEU A 213 -13.47 -47.92 57.13
CA LEU A 213 -14.60 -47.27 57.79
C LEU A 213 -15.95 -47.66 57.18
N VAL A 214 -16.02 -47.75 55.85
CA VAL A 214 -17.25 -48.14 55.13
C VAL A 214 -17.44 -49.67 55.16
N GLY A 215 -16.47 -50.43 55.65
CA GLY A 215 -16.53 -51.90 55.77
C GLY A 215 -16.33 -52.64 54.45
N ILE A 216 -15.79 -51.97 53.42
CA ILE A 216 -15.49 -52.55 52.10
C ILE A 216 -14.19 -53.36 52.15
N LEU A 217 -13.23 -52.94 53.00
CA LEU A 217 -11.94 -53.58 53.22
C LEU A 217 -11.84 -54.06 54.67
N SER A 218 -11.48 -55.32 54.87
CA SER A 218 -11.12 -55.88 56.18
C SER A 218 -9.61 -56.08 56.30
N LEU A 219 -9.09 -56.12 57.54
CA LEU A 219 -7.68 -56.44 57.79
C LEU A 219 -7.28 -57.80 57.19
N THR A 220 -8.20 -58.77 57.17
CA THR A 220 -8.00 -60.09 56.57
C THR A 220 -7.89 -60.03 55.04
N ASP A 221 -8.66 -59.18 54.37
CA ASP A 221 -8.56 -58.98 52.91
C ASP A 221 -7.22 -58.34 52.53
N LEU A 222 -6.73 -57.42 53.37
CA LEU A 222 -5.42 -56.77 53.22
C LEU A 222 -4.26 -57.75 53.42
N GLN A 223 -4.36 -58.66 54.39
CA GLN A 223 -3.32 -59.65 54.68
C GLN A 223 -3.25 -60.79 53.65
N ARG A 224 -4.39 -61.21 53.08
CA ARG A 224 -4.46 -62.34 52.12
C ARG A 224 -4.28 -61.92 50.66
N ASN A 225 -4.32 -60.63 50.38
CA ASN A 225 -4.16 -60.08 49.03
C ASN A 225 -5.26 -60.53 48.03
N ASP A 226 -6.42 -60.97 48.53
CA ASP A 226 -7.51 -61.52 47.72
C ASP A 226 -8.23 -60.44 46.87
N ARG A 227 -7.92 -59.15 47.10
CA ARG A 227 -8.66 -57.99 46.58
C ARG A 227 -7.78 -56.87 46.02
N ILE A 228 -6.65 -57.22 45.37
CA ILE A 228 -5.69 -56.26 44.78
C ILE A 228 -6.38 -55.27 43.82
N GLY A 229 -7.28 -55.75 42.95
CA GLY A 229 -7.94 -54.88 41.96
C GLY A 229 -8.79 -53.77 42.61
N SER A 230 -9.57 -54.11 43.62
CA SER A 230 -10.34 -53.12 44.40
C SER A 230 -9.46 -52.21 45.24
N LEU A 231 -8.31 -52.71 45.73
CA LEU A 231 -7.33 -51.91 46.45
C LEU A 231 -6.70 -50.84 45.53
N LEU A 232 -6.32 -51.22 44.30
CA LEU A 232 -5.79 -50.30 43.29
C LEU A 232 -6.82 -49.26 42.86
N LEU A 233 -8.09 -49.66 42.68
CA LEU A 233 -9.16 -48.73 42.32
C LEU A 233 -9.47 -47.75 43.47
N ALA A 234 -9.51 -48.24 44.71
CA ALA A 234 -9.64 -47.39 45.89
C ALA A 234 -8.46 -46.42 46.02
N ALA A 235 -7.22 -46.89 45.81
CA ALA A 235 -6.02 -46.06 45.80
C ALA A 235 -6.10 -44.94 44.76
N GLY A 236 -6.56 -45.26 43.53
CA GLY A 236 -6.77 -44.29 42.48
C GLY A 236 -7.80 -43.23 42.88
N LEU A 237 -8.95 -43.64 43.42
CA LEU A 237 -9.98 -42.73 43.90
C LEU A 237 -9.49 -41.84 45.05
N GLY A 238 -8.81 -42.42 46.05
CA GLY A 238 -8.23 -41.66 47.16
C GLY A 238 -7.19 -40.65 46.68
N SER A 239 -6.35 -41.02 45.71
CA SER A 239 -5.35 -40.12 45.12
C SER A 239 -6.01 -38.92 44.42
N VAL A 240 -7.13 -39.16 43.71
CA VAL A 240 -7.92 -38.09 43.07
C VAL A 240 -8.54 -37.19 44.11
N ILE A 241 -9.10 -37.73 45.20
CA ILE A 241 -9.71 -36.96 46.28
C ILE A 241 -8.67 -36.03 46.93
N VAL A 242 -7.52 -36.58 47.36
CA VAL A 242 -6.44 -35.81 47.98
C VAL A 242 -5.92 -34.75 47.01
N TYR A 243 -5.72 -35.11 45.74
CA TYR A 243 -5.27 -34.16 44.71
C TYR A 243 -6.25 -32.99 44.56
N LEU A 244 -7.54 -33.27 44.37
CA LEU A 244 -8.59 -32.27 44.23
C LEU A 244 -8.67 -31.37 45.46
N LEU A 245 -8.57 -31.95 46.65
CA LEU A 245 -8.58 -31.17 47.88
C LEU A 245 -7.36 -30.23 47.97
N GLY A 246 -6.18 -30.70 47.56
CA GLY A 246 -4.99 -29.87 47.43
C GLY A 246 -5.17 -28.71 46.45
N GLU A 247 -5.84 -28.94 45.30
CA GLU A 247 -6.18 -27.88 44.33
C GLU A 247 -7.23 -26.91 44.87
N ILE A 248 -8.24 -27.38 45.60
CA ILE A 248 -9.24 -26.53 46.26
C ILE A 248 -8.57 -25.64 47.31
N MET A 249 -7.66 -26.20 48.11
CA MET A 249 -6.88 -25.46 49.10
C MET A 249 -6.01 -24.40 48.41
N ALA A 250 -5.27 -24.78 47.36
CA ALA A 250 -4.46 -23.85 46.59
C ALA A 250 -5.30 -22.72 45.99
N ALA A 251 -6.47 -23.04 45.41
CA ALA A 251 -7.39 -22.06 44.84
C ALA A 251 -7.93 -21.10 45.91
N ALA A 252 -8.32 -21.62 47.09
CA ALA A 252 -8.80 -20.80 48.21
C ALA A 252 -7.72 -19.85 48.74
N VAL A 253 -6.47 -20.33 48.83
CA VAL A 253 -5.33 -19.51 49.24
C VAL A 253 -5.03 -18.44 48.19
N LEU A 254 -5.06 -18.77 46.90
CA LEU A 254 -4.85 -17.80 45.81
C LEU A 254 -5.94 -16.72 45.78
N THR A 255 -7.21 -17.09 45.98
CA THR A 255 -8.31 -16.13 45.98
C THR A 255 -8.25 -15.21 47.21
N LEU A 256 -7.89 -15.75 48.38
CA LEU A 256 -7.66 -14.95 49.57
C LEU A 256 -6.47 -14.00 49.41
N ALA A 257 -5.34 -14.50 48.91
CA ALA A 257 -4.15 -13.69 48.69
C ALA A 257 -4.46 -12.50 47.77
N ARG A 258 -5.11 -12.74 46.63
CA ARG A 258 -5.58 -11.68 45.72
C ARG A 258 -6.57 -10.72 46.36
N ALA A 259 -7.48 -11.22 47.20
CA ALA A 259 -8.45 -10.38 47.87
C ALA A 259 -7.86 -9.56 49.04
N SER A 260 -6.67 -9.95 49.52
CA SER A 260 -5.90 -9.22 50.53
C SER A 260 -5.00 -8.13 49.95
N GLU A 261 -4.83 -8.10 48.62
CA GLU A 261 -4.08 -7.04 47.95
C GLU A 261 -4.81 -5.70 48.10
N PRO A 262 -4.13 -4.65 48.57
CA PRO A 262 -4.70 -3.31 48.56
C PRO A 262 -4.90 -2.86 47.11
N SER A 263 -6.11 -2.45 46.75
CA SER A 263 -6.38 -1.94 45.41
C SER A 263 -5.66 -0.59 45.23
N PRO A 264 -5.06 -0.29 44.06
CA PRO A 264 -4.56 1.06 43.76
C PRO A 264 -5.66 2.12 43.87
N ALA A 265 -6.92 1.70 43.75
CA ALA A 265 -8.08 2.57 43.96
C ALA A 265 -8.34 2.89 45.45
N GLU A 266 -7.89 2.07 46.41
CA GLU A 266 -7.94 2.38 47.85
C GLU A 266 -6.94 3.47 48.24
N ALA A 267 -5.77 3.50 47.60
CA ALA A 267 -4.83 4.63 47.70
C ALA A 267 -5.43 5.94 47.12
N ALA A 268 -6.43 5.82 46.24
CA ALA A 268 -7.13 6.93 45.59
C ALA A 268 -8.59 7.14 46.11
N GLY A 269 -9.01 6.46 47.18
CA GLY A 269 -10.32 6.67 47.82
C GLY A 269 -11.56 6.03 47.16
N ALA A 270 -11.40 5.09 46.22
CA ALA A 270 -12.51 4.39 45.57
C ALA A 270 -13.14 3.31 46.47
N PRO A 271 -14.47 3.06 46.34
CA PRO A 271 -15.17 2.09 47.17
C PRO A 271 -14.73 0.64 46.92
N ARG A 272 -14.53 -0.11 48.01
CA ARG A 272 -14.10 -1.53 48.01
C ARG A 272 -15.19 -2.43 47.40
N PHE A 273 -14.81 -3.34 46.51
CA PHE A 273 -15.63 -4.54 46.23
C PHE A 273 -15.39 -5.60 47.31
N ARG A 274 -16.02 -5.43 48.49
CA ARG A 274 -15.93 -6.35 49.64
C ARG A 274 -16.39 -7.80 49.36
N LEU A 275 -17.02 -8.04 48.21
CA LEU A 275 -17.51 -9.35 47.81
C LEU A 275 -16.36 -10.34 47.53
N ALA A 276 -15.23 -9.87 46.97
CA ALA A 276 -14.08 -10.71 46.64
C ALA A 276 -13.35 -11.23 47.88
N SER A 277 -13.17 -10.38 48.91
CA SER A 277 -12.61 -10.77 50.21
C SER A 277 -13.53 -11.72 50.98
N GLY A 278 -14.84 -11.50 50.91
CA GLY A 278 -15.82 -12.42 51.49
C GLY A 278 -15.80 -13.79 50.82
N MET A 279 -15.71 -13.83 49.49
CA MET A 279 -15.61 -15.08 48.73
C MET A 279 -14.30 -15.83 49.02
N GLY A 280 -13.16 -15.13 49.06
CA GLY A 280 -11.86 -15.74 49.40
C GLY A 280 -11.86 -16.35 50.80
N LEU A 281 -12.40 -15.64 51.79
CA LEU A 281 -12.54 -16.17 53.15
C LEU A 281 -13.49 -17.37 53.21
N ALA A 282 -14.64 -17.30 52.52
CA ALA A 282 -15.59 -18.41 52.47
C ALA A 282 -14.98 -19.67 51.84
N MET A 283 -14.23 -19.50 50.74
CA MET A 283 -13.51 -20.60 50.09
C MET A 283 -12.44 -21.20 51.02
N LEU A 284 -11.70 -20.36 51.77
CA LEU A 284 -10.71 -20.85 52.73
C LEU A 284 -11.37 -21.65 53.85
N LEU A 285 -12.46 -21.14 54.43
CA LEU A 285 -13.20 -21.86 55.47
C LEU A 285 -13.77 -23.19 54.95
N PHE A 286 -14.26 -23.20 53.71
CA PHE A 286 -14.72 -24.43 53.05
C PHE A 286 -13.58 -25.43 52.84
N ALA A 287 -12.44 -24.99 52.30
CA ALA A 287 -11.26 -25.84 52.10
C ALA A 287 -10.70 -26.37 53.43
N PHE A 288 -10.67 -25.53 54.47
CA PHE A 288 -10.28 -25.93 55.82
C PHE A 288 -11.25 -26.97 56.39
N GLY A 289 -12.56 -26.77 56.24
CA GLY A 289 -13.58 -27.73 56.65
C GLY A 289 -13.41 -29.09 55.98
N LEU A 290 -13.14 -29.11 54.67
CA LEU A 290 -12.84 -30.35 53.95
C LEU A 290 -11.54 -31.02 54.45
N GLY A 291 -10.49 -30.25 54.73
CA GLY A 291 -9.24 -30.78 55.29
C GLY A 291 -9.43 -31.39 56.68
N VAL A 292 -10.23 -30.75 57.55
CA VAL A 292 -10.59 -31.31 58.87
C VAL A 292 -11.39 -32.60 58.70
N ALA A 293 -12.33 -32.65 57.76
CA ALA A 293 -13.11 -33.84 57.48
C ALA A 293 -12.24 -35.01 57.00
N GLU A 294 -11.28 -34.75 56.11
CA GLU A 294 -10.33 -35.74 55.61
C GLU A 294 -9.44 -36.30 56.72
N VAL A 295 -8.77 -35.44 57.48
CA VAL A 295 -7.94 -35.82 58.63
C VAL A 295 -8.74 -36.64 59.65
N THR A 296 -10.01 -36.29 59.86
CA THR A 296 -10.89 -37.02 60.77
C THR A 296 -11.24 -38.40 60.22
N ALA A 297 -11.50 -38.52 58.91
CA ALA A 297 -11.74 -39.79 58.25
C ALA A 297 -10.50 -40.70 58.30
N GLU A 298 -9.30 -40.16 58.07
CA GLU A 298 -8.04 -40.90 58.22
C GLU A 298 -7.84 -41.37 59.66
N GLY A 299 -7.98 -40.48 60.65
CA GLY A 299 -7.84 -40.84 62.05
C GLY A 299 -8.84 -41.90 62.51
N LEU A 300 -10.11 -41.79 62.10
CA LEU A 300 -11.13 -42.79 62.40
C LEU A 300 -10.85 -44.14 61.72
N GLY A 301 -10.36 -44.14 60.47
CA GLY A 301 -10.00 -45.38 59.77
C GLY A 301 -8.79 -46.09 60.38
N ILE A 302 -7.76 -45.33 60.77
CA ILE A 302 -6.60 -45.87 61.50
C ILE A 302 -7.03 -46.47 62.84
N ARG A 303 -7.95 -45.80 63.55
CA ARG A 303 -8.53 -46.33 64.79
C ARG A 303 -9.25 -47.66 64.55
N GLU A 304 -10.07 -47.75 63.51
CA GLU A 304 -10.82 -48.96 63.20
C GLU A 304 -9.88 -50.13 62.85
N LEU A 305 -8.86 -49.88 62.02
CA LEU A 305 -7.80 -50.85 61.75
C LEU A 305 -7.08 -51.31 63.02
N HIS A 306 -6.77 -50.40 63.93
CA HIS A 306 -6.14 -50.74 65.20
C HIS A 306 -7.07 -51.57 66.10
N LEU A 307 -8.37 -51.25 66.15
CA LEU A 307 -9.36 -52.02 66.91
C LEU A 307 -9.52 -53.45 66.36
N GLN A 308 -9.62 -53.61 65.04
CA GLN A 308 -9.66 -54.92 64.38
C GLN A 308 -8.42 -55.74 64.73
N ARG A 309 -7.23 -55.12 64.72
CA ARG A 309 -5.98 -55.78 65.09
C ARG A 309 -5.93 -56.19 66.56
N LEU A 310 -6.41 -55.34 67.46
CA LEU A 310 -6.50 -55.67 68.89
C LEU A 310 -7.45 -56.83 69.13
N GLU A 311 -8.56 -56.89 68.39
CA GLU A 311 -9.52 -57.98 68.49
C GLU A 311 -8.93 -59.32 67.99
N GLU A 312 -8.20 -59.32 66.88
CA GLU A 312 -7.44 -60.50 66.42
C GLU A 312 -6.42 -60.97 67.47
N LEU A 313 -5.63 -60.06 68.04
CA LEU A 313 -4.62 -60.40 69.05
C LEU A 313 -5.23 -60.92 70.35
N ARG A 314 -6.41 -60.42 70.73
CA ARG A 314 -7.19 -60.95 71.87
C ARG A 314 -7.71 -62.35 71.57
N ARG A 315 -8.22 -62.60 70.36
CA ARG A 315 -8.66 -63.94 69.92
C ARG A 315 -7.51 -64.96 69.93
N LEU A 316 -6.28 -64.51 69.64
CA LEU A 316 -5.06 -65.32 69.70
C LEU A 316 -4.47 -65.46 71.12
N GLY A 317 -5.10 -64.87 72.14
CA GLY A 317 -4.64 -64.93 73.54
C GLY A 317 -3.36 -64.14 73.83
N MET A 318 -2.87 -63.32 72.89
CA MET A 318 -1.58 -62.63 72.98
C MET A 318 -1.66 -61.20 73.57
N ALA A 319 -2.84 -60.64 73.77
CA ALA A 319 -2.99 -59.22 74.12
C ALA A 319 -4.15 -58.93 75.10
N ALA A 320 -4.15 -59.57 76.27
CA ALA A 320 -5.19 -59.35 77.29
C ALA A 320 -5.23 -57.89 77.82
N ASP A 321 -4.09 -57.19 77.89
CA ASP A 321 -3.97 -55.87 78.52
C ASP A 321 -3.76 -54.68 77.58
N VAL A 322 -3.74 -54.91 76.26
CA VAL A 322 -3.51 -53.81 75.29
C VAL A 322 -4.79 -52.98 75.12
N ARG A 323 -4.69 -51.70 75.50
CA ARG A 323 -5.77 -50.71 75.39
C ARG A 323 -5.64 -49.91 74.09
N PRO A 324 -6.76 -49.49 73.47
CA PRO A 324 -6.70 -48.59 72.34
C PRO A 324 -6.10 -47.24 72.75
N LEU A 325 -5.40 -46.60 71.81
CA LEU A 325 -4.88 -45.24 71.98
C LEU A 325 -6.05 -44.24 72.18
N PRO A 326 -5.82 -43.10 72.85
CA PRO A 326 -6.83 -42.05 72.96
C PRO A 326 -7.12 -41.39 71.61
N MET A 327 -8.34 -40.87 71.41
CA MET A 327 -8.82 -40.36 70.12
C MET A 327 -7.92 -39.28 69.49
N TRP A 328 -7.34 -38.40 70.30
CA TRP A 328 -6.44 -37.35 69.84
C TRP A 328 -5.18 -37.91 69.15
N ALA A 329 -4.70 -39.09 69.56
CA ALA A 329 -3.53 -39.71 68.95
C ALA A 329 -3.82 -40.16 67.51
N TYR A 330 -5.04 -40.66 67.24
CA TYR A 330 -5.44 -41.01 65.87
C TYR A 330 -5.67 -39.78 64.99
N LEU A 331 -6.20 -38.69 65.55
CA LEU A 331 -6.32 -37.43 64.80
C LEU A 331 -4.95 -36.88 64.41
N ILE A 332 -3.95 -36.98 65.29
CA ILE A 332 -2.55 -36.64 64.95
C ILE A 332 -2.04 -37.54 63.82
N LEU A 333 -2.27 -38.86 63.90
CA LEU A 333 -1.88 -39.77 62.82
C LEU A 333 -2.55 -39.41 61.49
N GLY A 334 -3.84 -39.05 61.49
CA GLY A 334 -4.52 -38.52 60.30
C GLY A 334 -3.85 -37.25 59.77
N THR A 335 -3.55 -36.28 60.63
CA THR A 335 -2.84 -35.06 60.18
C THR A 335 -1.47 -35.34 59.58
N LEU A 336 -0.79 -36.42 59.97
CA LEU A 336 0.51 -36.79 59.42
C LEU A 336 0.40 -37.43 58.02
N VAL A 337 -0.76 -37.94 57.63
CA VAL A 337 -0.99 -38.58 56.32
C VAL A 337 -1.22 -37.50 55.24
N SER A 338 -2.26 -36.69 55.39
CA SER A 338 -2.69 -35.70 54.38
C SER A 338 -2.15 -34.29 54.66
N GLY A 339 -1.93 -33.95 55.93
CA GLY A 339 -1.55 -32.60 56.37
C GLY A 339 -0.28 -32.03 55.72
N PRO A 340 0.83 -32.78 55.58
CA PRO A 340 2.04 -32.28 54.91
C PRO A 340 1.80 -31.87 53.46
N TYR A 341 0.98 -32.62 52.72
CA TYR A 341 0.64 -32.31 51.34
C TYR A 341 -0.25 -31.07 51.22
N LEU A 342 -1.28 -30.96 52.06
CA LEU A 342 -2.16 -29.80 52.10
C LEU A 342 -1.40 -28.52 52.51
N ALA A 343 -0.50 -28.62 53.50
CA ALA A 343 0.37 -27.52 53.91
C ALA A 343 1.32 -27.10 52.77
N TYR A 344 1.92 -28.06 52.08
CA TYR A 344 2.75 -27.79 50.90
C TYR A 344 1.97 -27.06 49.79
N LYS A 345 0.76 -27.53 49.45
CA LYS A 345 -0.10 -26.87 48.45
C LYS A 345 -0.50 -25.46 48.87
N ALA A 346 -0.81 -25.23 50.14
CA ALA A 346 -1.13 -23.91 50.66
C ALA A 346 0.08 -22.96 50.59
N ILE A 347 1.27 -23.39 51.02
CA ILE A 347 2.49 -22.56 51.03
C ILE A 347 2.91 -22.21 49.60
N THR A 348 2.91 -23.17 48.69
CA THR A 348 3.28 -22.95 47.28
C THR A 348 2.29 -22.02 46.58
N ALA A 349 0.99 -22.19 46.82
CA ALA A 349 -0.04 -21.30 46.31
C ALA A 349 0.11 -19.87 46.83
N TRP A 350 0.41 -19.69 48.12
CA TRP A 350 0.68 -18.38 48.70
C TRP A 350 1.91 -17.72 48.08
N GLY A 351 3.02 -18.45 47.96
CA GLY A 351 4.24 -17.95 47.32
C GLY A 351 4.01 -17.53 45.86
N ALA A 352 3.21 -18.30 45.11
CA ALA A 352 2.86 -17.97 43.74
C ALA A 352 1.95 -16.72 43.63
N ALA A 353 1.04 -16.51 44.57
CA ALA A 353 0.27 -15.27 44.64
C ALA A 353 1.18 -14.08 44.96
N GLU A 354 2.07 -14.21 45.93
CA GLU A 354 3.00 -13.16 46.34
C GLU A 354 3.93 -12.74 45.19
N LEU A 355 4.49 -13.70 44.44
CA LEU A 355 5.30 -13.43 43.24
C LEU A 355 4.51 -12.62 42.20
N ARG A 356 3.29 -13.04 41.87
CA ARG A 356 2.43 -12.34 40.91
C ARG A 356 2.05 -10.94 41.39
N ALA A 357 1.76 -10.77 42.68
CA ALA A 357 1.45 -9.47 43.28
C ALA A 357 2.66 -8.52 43.19
N ARG A 358 3.87 -9.03 43.48
CA ARG A 358 5.13 -8.29 43.35
C ARG A 358 5.39 -7.90 41.89
N GLU A 359 5.24 -8.83 40.94
CA GLU A 359 5.35 -8.54 39.51
C GLU A 359 4.37 -7.44 39.07
N ALA A 360 3.09 -7.56 39.44
CA ALA A 360 2.08 -6.58 39.11
C ALA A 360 2.38 -5.20 39.72
N TRP A 361 2.85 -5.17 40.97
CA TRP A 361 3.26 -3.94 41.65
C TRP A 361 4.46 -3.27 40.97
N LEU A 362 5.48 -4.06 40.57
CA LEU A 362 6.66 -3.56 39.85
C LEU A 362 6.28 -3.04 38.47
N LEU A 363 5.43 -3.75 37.73
CA LEU A 363 4.88 -3.29 36.45
C LEU A 363 4.07 -2.00 36.61
N HIS A 364 3.27 -1.88 37.67
CA HIS A 364 2.55 -0.65 37.97
C HIS A 364 3.51 0.52 38.22
N HIS A 365 4.57 0.32 39.00
CA HIS A 365 5.59 1.34 39.25
C HIS A 365 6.37 1.71 37.99
N GLN A 366 6.66 0.74 37.12
CA GLN A 366 7.28 0.98 35.82
C GLN A 366 6.38 1.87 34.95
N ARG A 367 5.08 1.57 34.88
CA ARG A 367 4.10 2.41 34.15
C ARG A 367 4.02 3.80 34.73
N HIS A 368 3.94 3.93 36.06
CA HIS A 368 3.90 5.23 36.72
C HIS A 368 5.18 6.03 36.46
N TRP A 369 6.34 5.39 36.44
CA TRP A 369 7.60 6.04 36.04
C TRP A 369 7.54 6.60 34.61
N VAL A 370 6.99 5.82 33.66
CA VAL A 370 6.80 6.28 32.28
C VAL A 370 5.82 7.45 32.23
N GLU A 371 4.69 7.39 32.94
CA GLU A 371 3.69 8.46 32.99
C GLU A 371 4.26 9.76 33.60
N GLN A 372 5.03 9.64 34.69
CA GLN A 372 5.73 10.78 35.29
C GLN A 372 6.72 11.39 34.30
N ARG A 373 7.51 10.58 33.60
CA ARG A 373 8.41 11.07 32.55
C ARG A 373 7.66 11.73 31.40
N ARG A 374 6.53 11.19 30.95
CA ARG A 374 5.67 11.81 29.94
C ARG A 374 5.14 13.18 30.37
N ALA A 375 4.93 13.37 31.67
CA ALA A 375 4.46 14.63 32.21
C ALA A 375 5.54 15.72 32.29
N THR A 376 6.83 15.36 32.19
CA THR A 376 7.93 16.34 32.25
C THR A 376 7.91 17.31 31.06
N GLU A 377 8.28 18.57 31.32
CA GLU A 377 8.37 19.61 30.29
C GLU A 377 9.40 19.25 29.21
N GLU A 378 10.53 18.66 29.62
CA GLU A 378 11.61 18.22 28.74
C GLU A 378 11.11 17.21 27.69
N PHE A 379 10.39 16.17 28.14
CA PHE A 379 9.86 15.15 27.24
C PHE A 379 8.76 15.71 26.32
N ARG A 380 7.88 16.57 26.86
CA ARG A 380 6.84 17.25 26.06
C ARG A 380 7.45 18.13 24.98
N ALA A 381 8.53 18.84 25.30
CA ALA A 381 9.29 19.63 24.34
C ALA A 381 9.91 18.75 23.25
N ALA A 382 10.54 17.63 23.63
CA ALA A 382 11.11 16.68 22.66
C ALA A 382 10.04 16.11 21.70
N ILE A 383 8.88 15.71 22.22
CA ILE A 383 7.74 15.25 21.39
C ILE A 383 7.23 16.37 20.47
N ALA A 384 7.08 17.60 20.97
CA ALA A 384 6.60 18.72 20.16
C ALA A 384 7.53 19.00 18.98
N TRP A 385 8.86 18.99 19.23
CA TRP A 385 9.87 19.13 18.18
C TRP A 385 9.89 17.94 17.21
N ALA A 386 9.69 16.72 17.70
CA ALA A 386 9.56 15.54 16.85
C ALA A 386 8.36 15.65 15.90
N HIS A 387 7.20 16.07 16.40
CA HIS A 387 6.02 16.34 15.56
C HIS A 387 6.28 17.44 14.52
N ARG A 388 7.00 18.51 14.90
CA ARG A 388 7.37 19.57 13.95
C ARG A 388 8.29 19.03 12.85
N CYS A 389 9.37 18.34 13.22
CA CYS A 389 10.30 17.75 12.27
C CYS A 389 9.61 16.73 11.35
N HIS A 390 8.77 15.85 11.90
CA HIS A 390 8.03 14.86 11.13
C HIS A 390 7.09 15.53 10.11
N ARG A 391 6.32 16.55 10.53
CA ARG A 391 5.45 17.31 9.60
C ARG A 391 6.24 17.98 8.49
N LEU A 392 7.36 18.63 8.81
CA LEU A 392 8.22 19.28 7.81
C LEU A 392 8.82 18.27 6.83
N LYS A 393 9.28 17.11 7.32
CA LYS A 393 9.77 16.01 6.47
C LYS A 393 8.67 15.51 5.53
N SER A 394 7.47 15.23 6.04
CA SER A 394 6.35 14.77 5.23
C SER A 394 5.93 15.80 4.19
N HIS A 395 5.87 17.09 4.57
CA HIS A 395 5.54 18.16 3.64
C HIS A 395 6.62 18.33 2.55
N ARG A 396 7.91 18.21 2.91
CA ARG A 396 8.99 18.20 1.92
C ARG A 396 8.83 17.07 0.90
N THR A 397 8.53 15.86 1.37
CA THR A 397 8.33 14.70 0.47
C THR A 397 7.12 14.88 -0.45
N GLU A 398 6.05 15.50 0.05
CA GLU A 398 4.87 15.83 -0.76
C GLU A 398 5.22 16.87 -1.85
N LEU A 399 5.93 17.93 -1.47
CA LEU A 399 6.40 18.96 -2.42
C LEU A 399 7.34 18.35 -3.48
N GLU A 400 8.26 17.47 -3.09
CA GLU A 400 9.14 16.76 -4.02
C GLU A 400 8.36 15.91 -5.04
N ALA A 401 7.36 15.16 -4.57
CA ALA A 401 6.50 14.36 -5.45
C ALA A 401 5.70 15.25 -6.43
N ARG A 402 5.19 16.39 -5.96
CA ARG A 402 4.44 17.34 -6.79
C ARG A 402 5.32 18.03 -7.82
N ILE A 403 6.54 18.41 -7.43
CA ILE A 403 7.55 18.96 -8.35
C ILE A 403 7.89 17.94 -9.43
N GLN A 404 8.16 16.68 -9.07
CA GLN A 404 8.46 15.63 -10.05
C GLN A 404 7.30 15.41 -11.03
N THR A 405 6.06 15.41 -10.53
CA THR A 405 4.87 15.26 -11.37
C THR A 405 4.71 16.41 -12.37
N LEU A 406 4.89 17.66 -11.91
CA LEU A 406 4.80 18.84 -12.77
C LEU A 406 5.97 18.93 -13.77
N GLN A 407 7.17 18.50 -13.37
CA GLN A 407 8.31 18.39 -14.28
C GLN A 407 8.03 17.39 -15.41
N ALA A 408 7.49 16.22 -15.08
CA ALA A 408 7.09 15.23 -16.09
C ALA A 408 6.01 15.78 -17.04
N GLN A 409 5.05 16.56 -16.53
CA GLN A 409 4.05 17.24 -17.37
C GLN A 409 4.66 18.30 -18.28
N HIS A 410 5.64 19.07 -17.79
CA HIS A 410 6.38 20.05 -18.58
C HIS A 410 7.17 19.38 -19.70
N ASP A 411 7.90 18.31 -19.38
CA ASP A 411 8.71 17.54 -20.35
C ASP A 411 7.83 16.87 -21.42
N ALA A 412 6.62 16.43 -21.06
CA ALA A 412 5.66 15.82 -21.97
C ALA A 412 5.02 16.82 -22.95
N LEU A 413 4.93 18.10 -22.58
CA LEU A 413 4.38 19.15 -23.44
C LEU A 413 5.39 19.57 -24.50
N GLN A 414 5.82 18.69 -25.41
CA GLN A 414 6.75 19.05 -26.49
C GLN A 414 6.10 19.97 -27.54
N PRO A 415 6.87 20.87 -28.19
CA PRO A 415 6.34 21.66 -29.31
C PRO A 415 5.84 20.72 -30.40
N VAL A 416 4.64 20.97 -30.91
CA VAL A 416 4.03 20.14 -31.95
C VAL A 416 4.70 20.49 -33.27
N THR A 417 5.54 19.59 -33.75
CA THR A 417 6.25 19.71 -35.04
C THR A 417 5.53 19.01 -36.18
N GLU A 418 4.63 18.08 -35.87
CA GLU A 418 3.91 17.29 -36.86
C GLU A 418 2.44 17.72 -36.98
N LEU A 419 1.97 17.71 -38.22
CA LEU A 419 0.54 17.86 -38.52
C LEU A 419 -0.19 16.57 -38.14
N ASP A 420 -1.44 16.72 -37.72
CA ASP A 420 -2.31 15.56 -37.52
C ASP A 420 -2.38 14.73 -38.80
N ALA A 421 -2.53 13.41 -38.64
CA ALA A 421 -2.56 12.47 -39.77
C ALA A 421 -3.59 12.87 -40.84
N GLU A 422 -4.75 13.39 -40.42
CA GLU A 422 -5.80 13.88 -41.33
C GLU A 422 -5.37 15.14 -42.09
N ALA A 423 -4.77 16.11 -41.41
CA ALA A 423 -4.29 17.35 -42.03
C ALA A 423 -3.13 17.07 -43.00
N LYS A 424 -2.22 16.15 -42.63
CA LYS A 424 -1.13 15.69 -43.49
C LYS A 424 -1.67 14.99 -44.74
N ALA A 425 -2.64 14.08 -44.60
CA ALA A 425 -3.25 13.38 -45.72
C ALA A 425 -3.96 14.35 -46.69
N ARG A 426 -4.68 15.35 -46.17
CA ARG A 426 -5.31 16.41 -46.99
C ARG A 426 -4.27 17.22 -47.76
N LEU A 427 -3.17 17.57 -47.12
CA LEU A 427 -2.08 18.33 -47.71
C LEU A 427 -1.33 17.53 -48.79
N ASP A 428 -1.07 16.25 -48.55
CA ASP A 428 -0.45 15.36 -49.54
C ASP A 428 -1.39 15.11 -50.74
N GLN A 429 -2.71 14.98 -50.51
CA GLN A 429 -3.70 14.88 -51.58
C GLN A 429 -3.76 16.17 -52.43
N ALA A 430 -3.74 17.34 -51.79
CA ALA A 430 -3.70 18.63 -52.50
C ALA A 430 -2.41 18.81 -53.31
N ARG A 431 -1.27 18.36 -52.78
CA ARG A 431 0.02 18.36 -53.50
C ARG A 431 -0.03 17.48 -54.74
N LEU A 432 -0.54 16.26 -54.61
CA LEU A 432 -0.69 15.34 -55.73
C LEU A 432 -1.61 15.89 -56.82
N ALA A 433 -2.72 16.53 -56.43
CA ALA A 433 -3.63 17.19 -57.35
C ALA A 433 -2.96 18.35 -58.09
N ALA A 434 -2.27 19.24 -57.38
CA ALA A 434 -1.57 20.37 -58.01
C ALA A 434 -0.47 19.92 -58.99
N VAL A 435 0.30 18.88 -58.63
CA VAL A 435 1.31 18.28 -59.53
C VAL A 435 0.65 17.62 -60.73
N GLY A 436 -0.45 16.89 -60.52
CA GLY A 436 -1.20 16.22 -61.60
C GLY A 436 -1.77 17.21 -62.61
N GLU A 437 -2.45 18.25 -62.16
CA GLU A 437 -3.01 19.30 -63.02
C GLU A 437 -1.92 20.09 -63.76
N ARG A 438 -0.79 20.34 -63.09
CA ARG A 438 0.37 20.98 -63.73
C ARG A 438 0.96 20.10 -64.83
N HIS A 439 1.09 18.80 -64.58
CA HIS A 439 1.60 17.86 -65.57
C HIS A 439 0.67 17.75 -66.78
N GLN A 440 -0.66 17.75 -66.58
CA GLN A 440 -1.63 17.79 -67.67
C GLN A 440 -1.50 19.07 -68.52
N LEU A 441 -1.27 20.22 -67.89
CA LEU A 441 -0.98 21.46 -68.60
C LEU A 441 0.31 21.37 -69.41
N ASP A 442 1.40 20.85 -68.83
CA ASP A 442 2.68 20.73 -69.52
C ASP A 442 2.58 19.74 -70.71
N LEU A 443 1.88 18.61 -70.56
CA LEU A 443 1.58 17.68 -71.67
C LEU A 443 0.75 18.35 -72.78
N ALA A 444 -0.29 19.10 -72.41
CA ALA A 444 -1.11 19.83 -73.38
C ALA A 444 -0.30 20.91 -74.11
N ILE A 445 0.65 21.56 -73.44
CA ILE A 445 1.58 22.51 -74.08
C ILE A 445 2.48 21.77 -75.07
N ASP A 446 3.09 20.65 -74.68
CA ASP A 446 4.00 19.88 -75.53
C ASP A 446 3.27 19.33 -76.78
N GLU A 447 2.06 18.78 -76.62
CA GLU A 447 1.23 18.32 -77.76
C GLU A 447 0.91 19.45 -78.74
N ILE A 448 0.69 20.67 -78.25
CA ILE A 448 0.42 21.86 -79.08
C ILE A 448 1.68 22.33 -79.79
N VAL A 449 2.82 22.31 -79.11
CA VAL A 449 4.13 22.65 -79.70
C VAL A 449 4.46 21.66 -80.82
N ASP A 450 4.32 20.36 -80.57
CA ASP A 450 4.57 19.31 -81.56
C ASP A 450 3.61 19.42 -82.76
N ALA A 451 2.32 19.65 -82.51
CA ALA A 451 1.33 19.84 -83.57
C ALA A 451 1.59 21.11 -84.40
N TYR A 452 2.07 22.18 -83.76
CA TYR A 452 2.45 23.41 -84.45
C TYR A 452 3.72 23.22 -85.28
N GLU A 453 4.72 22.52 -84.75
CA GLU A 453 5.96 22.21 -85.46
C GLU A 453 5.72 21.27 -86.67
N ALA A 454 4.72 20.39 -86.62
CA ALA A 454 4.34 19.47 -87.70
C ALA A 454 3.58 20.10 -88.88
N LEU A 455 3.08 21.34 -88.77
CA LEU A 455 2.41 22.03 -89.88
C LEU A 455 3.42 22.28 -91.05
N PRO A 456 3.02 22.30 -92.32
CA PRO A 456 3.94 22.65 -93.43
C PRO A 456 4.31 24.15 -93.42
N THR A 457 5.59 24.48 -93.61
CA THR A 457 6.07 25.86 -93.82
C THR A 457 6.05 26.21 -95.31
N ALA A 458 5.34 27.27 -95.68
CA ALA A 458 5.58 27.92 -96.98
C ALA A 458 6.87 28.74 -96.88
N ASP A 459 7.78 28.55 -97.84
CA ASP A 459 8.97 29.36 -98.09
C ASP A 459 9.99 29.51 -96.94
N GLY A 460 10.75 28.45 -96.66
CA GLY A 460 12.15 28.53 -96.19
C GLY A 460 12.49 29.33 -94.91
N GLN A 461 11.52 29.89 -94.20
CA GLN A 461 11.73 30.62 -92.96
C GLN A 461 11.74 29.66 -91.77
N LYS A 462 12.76 29.78 -90.91
CA LYS A 462 12.80 29.10 -89.61
C LYS A 462 11.64 29.61 -88.76
N ARG A 463 10.79 28.71 -88.27
CA ARG A 463 9.75 29.05 -87.30
C ARG A 463 10.39 29.59 -86.01
N PRO A 464 9.79 30.60 -85.36
CA PRO A 464 10.19 30.96 -84.01
C PRO A 464 9.93 29.76 -83.09
N VAL A 465 10.86 29.47 -82.18
CA VAL A 465 10.66 28.45 -81.14
C VAL A 465 9.60 28.99 -80.18
N ILE A 466 8.36 28.51 -80.28
CA ILE A 466 7.24 29.00 -79.45
C ILE A 466 7.17 28.29 -78.10
N ALA A 467 7.98 27.25 -77.89
CA ALA A 467 8.08 26.56 -76.61
C ALA A 467 8.30 27.53 -75.42
N ASP A 468 9.06 28.61 -75.63
CA ASP A 468 9.30 29.64 -74.61
C ASP A 468 8.14 30.63 -74.42
N ALA A 469 7.24 30.76 -75.39
CA ALA A 469 6.06 31.62 -75.29
C ALA A 469 4.85 30.88 -74.68
N PHE A 470 4.80 29.54 -74.82
CA PHE A 470 3.78 28.71 -74.19
C PHE A 470 4.14 28.24 -72.79
N ARG A 471 5.42 28.16 -72.43
CA ARG A 471 5.84 27.92 -71.06
C ARG A 471 5.56 29.17 -70.23
N PRO A 472 4.57 29.16 -69.32
CA PRO A 472 4.34 30.33 -68.49
C PRO A 472 5.60 30.55 -67.63
N ARG A 473 6.27 31.69 -67.81
CA ARG A 473 7.20 32.24 -66.80
C ARG A 473 6.36 32.64 -65.58
N LEU A 474 6.01 31.65 -64.77
CA LEU A 474 5.53 31.90 -63.43
C LEU A 474 6.73 32.37 -62.60
N VAL A 475 6.55 33.55 -62.01
CA VAL A 475 7.46 34.34 -61.18
C VAL A 475 8.48 33.51 -60.36
N PRO A 476 9.76 33.95 -60.28
CA PRO A 476 10.76 33.33 -59.42
C PRO A 476 10.35 33.48 -57.95
N GLY A 477 10.07 32.36 -57.28
CA GLY A 477 9.65 32.36 -55.89
C GLY A 477 9.45 30.97 -55.29
N SER A 478 9.22 29.94 -56.10
CA SER A 478 9.46 28.56 -55.68
C SER A 478 10.95 28.27 -55.83
N GLY A 479 11.67 28.44 -54.72
CA GLY A 479 12.94 27.75 -54.57
C GLY A 479 12.73 26.29 -54.97
N ARG A 480 13.58 25.82 -55.88
CA ARG A 480 13.93 24.41 -56.00
C ARG A 480 13.94 23.81 -54.58
N PRO A 481 13.34 22.65 -54.32
CA PRO A 481 13.78 21.87 -53.18
C PRO A 481 15.22 21.43 -53.49
N GLU A 482 16.20 22.25 -53.13
CA GLU A 482 17.51 21.74 -52.75
C GLU A 482 17.27 20.85 -51.53
N GLY A 483 17.10 19.55 -51.78
CA GLY A 483 16.72 18.63 -50.71
C GLY A 483 16.18 17.28 -51.15
N ALA A 484 16.42 16.83 -52.39
CA ALA A 484 16.35 15.41 -52.73
C ALA A 484 17.78 14.84 -52.77
N GLY A 485 18.52 15.03 -51.68
CA GLY A 485 19.68 14.20 -51.37
C GLY A 485 19.18 12.86 -50.87
N GLY A 486 18.83 11.95 -51.79
CA GLY A 486 18.75 10.54 -51.45
C GLY A 486 20.11 10.08 -50.88
N PRO A 487 20.14 9.18 -49.89
CA PRO A 487 21.41 8.64 -49.41
C PRO A 487 22.17 8.04 -50.58
N ARG A 488 23.43 8.48 -50.76
CA ARG A 488 24.39 7.80 -51.64
C ARG A 488 24.49 6.35 -51.19
N VAL A 489 23.89 5.44 -51.95
CA VAL A 489 24.25 4.03 -51.91
C VAL A 489 25.67 3.95 -52.48
N ALA A 490 26.62 3.60 -51.62
CA ALA A 490 27.99 3.31 -52.03
C ALA A 490 28.00 2.16 -53.06
N PRO A 491 28.84 2.21 -54.09
CA PRO A 491 29.03 1.05 -54.96
C PRO A 491 29.62 -0.13 -54.16
N PRO A 492 29.28 -1.38 -54.49
CA PRO A 492 29.82 -2.54 -53.80
C PRO A 492 31.33 -2.60 -54.02
N SER A 493 32.09 -2.59 -52.93
CA SER A 493 33.52 -2.88 -52.92
C SER A 493 33.74 -4.36 -53.28
N GLU A 494 34.51 -4.61 -54.34
CA GLU A 494 35.07 -5.93 -54.64
C GLU A 494 35.93 -6.45 -53.47
N PRO A 495 35.96 -7.77 -53.22
CA PRO A 495 36.78 -8.36 -52.18
C PRO A 495 38.29 -8.27 -52.53
N PRO A 496 39.19 -8.15 -51.54
CA PRO A 496 40.62 -8.16 -51.80
C PRO A 496 41.05 -9.53 -52.37
N PRO A 497 42.04 -9.57 -53.28
CA PRO A 497 42.66 -10.84 -53.66
C PRO A 497 43.37 -11.42 -52.44
N ALA A 498 43.17 -12.71 -52.23
CA ALA A 498 43.96 -13.51 -51.31
C ALA A 498 45.44 -13.45 -51.71
N VAL A 499 46.31 -12.98 -50.80
CA VAL A 499 47.49 -13.65 -50.23
C VAL A 499 48.05 -12.75 -49.13
#